data_AF-A0A7S0FCT9-F1
#
_entry.id   AF-A0A7S0FCT9-F1
#
_cell.length_a   1.000
_cell.length_b   1.000
_cell.length_c   1.000
_cell.angle_alpha   90.00
_cell.angle_beta   90.00
_cell.angle_gamma   90.00
#
_symmetry.space_group_name_H-M   'P 1'
#
loop_
_entity.id
_entity.type
_entity.pdbx_description
1 polymer ?
#
loop_
_entity_poly.entity_id
_entity_poly.type
_entity_poly.pdbx_seq_one_letter_code
_entity_poly.pdbx_strand_id
1 'polypeptide(L)'
;AKKAISEMTPGADTITYGLNQVALLQLSSGADLANYEAVRFVRDLARKHNAPQLAQLAARMASAMQSGMQAGEDPFAKVKGLIADMIERLEDEAERDASHTAYCDKELAYSNEKKDDKTAEISKLSIKIDQMTSRSSQLKAEVAALQKALSELAKAQAEMDKLRQEEKAEYAKGKADMEQGIQGVKLALKVLREYYAKDKAHAAAEGAGSGIIGLLEVVESDFSQGLIEMTATENAAQ
;
A
#
# COMPACT_ATOMS: atom_id res chain seq x y z
N ALA A 1 -4.55 -14.73 -53.77
CA ALA A 1 -4.04 -15.95 -53.09
C ALA A 1 -4.58 -17.25 -53.69
N LYS A 2 -5.89 -17.47 -53.85
CA LYS A 2 -6.45 -18.73 -54.40
C LYS A 2 -6.19 -19.02 -55.88
N LYS A 3 -5.97 -17.99 -56.72
CA LYS A 3 -5.66 -18.17 -58.16
C LYS A 3 -4.20 -18.58 -58.42
N ALA A 4 -3.26 -18.12 -57.60
CA ALA A 4 -1.83 -18.40 -57.77
C ALA A 4 -1.44 -19.85 -57.42
N ILE A 5 -2.19 -20.52 -56.54
CA ILE A 5 -1.91 -21.91 -56.15
C ILE A 5 -2.41 -22.90 -57.22
N SER A 6 -3.42 -22.53 -58.01
CA SER A 6 -3.99 -23.37 -59.07
C SER A 6 -3.16 -23.39 -60.35
N GLU A 7 -2.33 -22.37 -60.61
CA GLU A 7 -1.55 -22.26 -61.85
C GLU A 7 -0.10 -22.78 -61.69
N MET A 8 0.36 -23.08 -60.46
CA MET A 8 1.72 -23.59 -60.18
C MET A 8 1.82 -25.12 -59.96
N THR A 9 0.76 -25.89 -60.22
CA THR A 9 0.81 -27.36 -60.12
C THR A 9 0.26 -28.06 -61.37
N PRO A 10 0.90 -27.94 -62.54
CA PRO A 10 0.55 -28.73 -63.73
C PRO A 10 1.11 -30.16 -63.60
N GLY A 11 0.72 -30.87 -62.54
CA GLY A 11 1.20 -32.23 -62.26
C GLY A 11 0.74 -32.88 -60.95
N ALA A 12 -0.14 -32.23 -60.18
CA ALA A 12 -0.56 -32.76 -58.87
C ALA A 12 -1.89 -33.55 -58.88
N ASP A 13 -2.58 -33.65 -60.02
CA ASP A 13 -3.84 -34.38 -60.14
C ASP A 13 -3.71 -35.78 -60.80
N THR A 14 -2.50 -36.23 -61.11
CA THR A 14 -2.24 -37.57 -61.68
C THR A 14 -1.27 -38.42 -60.86
N ILE A 15 -1.21 -38.23 -59.54
CA ILE A 15 -0.80 -39.33 -58.65
C ILE A 15 -2.06 -40.05 -58.18
N THR A 16 -2.78 -40.55 -59.18
CA THR A 16 -3.82 -41.56 -59.07
C THR A 16 -3.21 -42.74 -58.32
N TYR A 17 -3.61 -42.93 -57.06
CA TYR A 17 -3.70 -44.23 -56.37
C TYR A 17 -2.77 -45.34 -56.89
N GLY A 18 -1.46 -45.10 -56.86
CA GLY A 18 -0.44 -46.03 -57.33
C GLY A 18 -0.06 -47.08 -56.30
N LEU A 19 -1.03 -47.61 -55.53
CA LEU A 19 -0.79 -48.64 -54.51
C LEU A 19 -1.86 -49.74 -54.45
N ASN A 20 -2.83 -49.75 -55.38
CA ASN A 20 -3.77 -50.87 -55.55
C ASN A 20 -3.42 -51.80 -56.74
N GLN A 21 -2.27 -51.58 -57.39
CA GLN A 21 -1.71 -52.47 -58.41
C GLN A 21 -0.19 -52.59 -58.24
N VAL A 22 0.24 -53.11 -57.09
CA VAL A 22 1.57 -53.72 -57.02
C VAL A 22 1.37 -55.20 -57.24
N ALA A 23 1.67 -55.62 -58.47
CA ALA A 23 1.84 -56.99 -58.95
C ALA A 23 1.43 -58.13 -57.99
N LEU A 24 0.19 -58.62 -58.15
CA LEU A 24 -0.18 -59.98 -57.74
C LEU A 24 0.58 -61.06 -58.56
N LEU A 25 1.38 -60.65 -59.55
CA LEU A 25 2.10 -61.54 -60.49
C LEU A 25 3.54 -61.92 -60.08
N GLN A 26 4.03 -61.49 -58.91
CA GLN A 26 5.40 -61.82 -58.45
C GLN A 26 5.49 -62.41 -57.03
N LEU A 27 4.37 -62.80 -56.40
CA LEU A 27 4.40 -63.61 -55.18
C LEU A 27 4.37 -65.08 -55.58
N SER A 28 5.55 -65.68 -55.77
CA SER A 28 5.68 -67.06 -56.27
C SER A 28 5.80 -68.10 -55.15
N SER A 29 5.97 -67.69 -53.88
CA SER A 29 6.08 -68.60 -52.74
C SER A 29 5.08 -68.27 -51.61
N GLY A 30 4.70 -69.29 -50.84
CA GLY A 30 3.83 -69.13 -49.66
C GLY A 30 4.43 -68.23 -48.56
N ALA A 31 5.76 -68.10 -48.53
CA ALA A 31 6.46 -67.20 -47.63
C ALA A 31 6.24 -65.72 -48.01
N ASP A 32 6.17 -65.41 -49.31
CA ASP A 32 5.95 -64.05 -49.79
C ASP A 32 4.55 -63.54 -49.43
N LEU A 33 3.56 -64.43 -49.49
CA LEU A 33 2.17 -64.14 -49.13
C LEU A 33 2.04 -63.83 -47.61
N ALA A 34 2.68 -64.65 -46.76
CA ALA A 34 2.69 -64.45 -45.32
C ALA A 34 3.40 -63.15 -44.89
N ASN A 35 4.49 -62.80 -45.57
CA ASN A 35 5.22 -61.54 -45.38
C ASN A 35 4.34 -60.32 -45.72
N TYR A 36 3.64 -60.37 -46.86
CA TYR A 36 2.74 -59.31 -47.28
C TYR A 36 1.56 -59.13 -46.31
N GLU A 37 0.96 -60.22 -45.85
CA GLU A 37 -0.12 -60.20 -44.87
C GLU A 37 0.32 -59.57 -43.52
N ALA A 38 1.53 -59.90 -43.05
CA ALA A 38 2.07 -59.32 -41.82
C ALA A 38 2.28 -57.80 -41.92
N VAL A 39 2.85 -57.29 -43.01
CA VAL A 39 3.00 -55.83 -43.25
C VAL A 39 1.64 -55.15 -43.37
N ARG A 40 0.69 -55.78 -44.07
CA ARG A 40 -0.66 -55.23 -44.26
C ARG A 40 -1.39 -55.13 -42.92
N PHE A 41 -1.30 -56.14 -42.07
CA PHE A 41 -1.90 -56.13 -40.74
C PHE A 41 -1.39 -54.98 -39.88
N VAL A 42 -0.07 -54.77 -39.81
CA VAL A 42 0.52 -53.66 -39.03
C VAL A 42 0.16 -52.30 -39.63
N ARG A 43 0.10 -52.19 -40.96
CA ARG A 43 -0.35 -50.96 -41.65
C ARG A 43 -1.82 -50.64 -41.37
N ASP A 44 -2.68 -51.65 -41.35
CA ASP A 44 -4.10 -51.50 -41.04
C ASP A 44 -4.32 -51.13 -39.57
N LEU A 45 -3.51 -51.69 -38.65
CA LEU A 45 -3.49 -51.27 -37.24
C LEU A 45 -3.01 -49.82 -37.09
N ALA A 46 -1.95 -49.41 -37.79
CA ALA A 46 -1.48 -48.04 -37.77
C ALA A 46 -2.56 -47.04 -38.23
N ARG A 47 -3.34 -47.41 -39.25
CA ARG A 47 -4.47 -46.61 -39.75
C ARG A 47 -5.66 -46.60 -38.80
N LYS A 48 -6.02 -47.74 -38.20
CA LYS A 48 -7.13 -47.83 -37.25
C LYS A 48 -6.86 -47.07 -35.96
N HIS A 49 -5.63 -47.11 -35.46
CA HIS A 49 -5.22 -46.46 -34.21
C HIS A 49 -4.58 -45.08 -34.42
N ASN A 50 -4.49 -44.59 -35.66
CA ASN A 50 -3.81 -43.33 -36.02
C ASN A 50 -2.41 -43.19 -35.41
N ALA A 51 -1.66 -44.28 -35.32
CA ALA A 51 -0.36 -44.32 -34.67
C ALA A 51 0.75 -44.13 -35.72
N PRO A 52 1.39 -42.95 -35.81
CA PRO A 52 2.44 -42.68 -36.79
C PRO A 52 3.68 -43.55 -36.56
N GLN A 53 3.97 -43.94 -35.31
CA GLN A 53 5.07 -44.85 -35.01
C GLN A 53 4.83 -46.26 -35.61
N LEU A 54 3.59 -46.76 -35.57
CA LEU A 54 3.23 -48.05 -36.19
C LEU A 54 3.27 -47.99 -37.72
N ALA A 55 2.93 -46.83 -38.30
CA ALA A 55 3.05 -46.62 -39.75
C ALA A 55 4.51 -46.64 -40.21
N GLN A 56 5.42 -46.04 -39.42
CA GLN A 56 6.87 -46.08 -39.65
C GLN A 56 7.42 -47.49 -39.47
N LEU A 57 6.95 -48.23 -38.46
CA LEU A 57 7.31 -49.64 -38.26
C LEU A 57 6.87 -50.50 -39.46
N ALA A 58 5.65 -50.35 -39.95
CA ALA A 58 5.15 -51.07 -41.12
C ALA A 58 6.01 -50.79 -42.38
N ALA A 59 6.50 -49.57 -42.54
CA ALA A 59 7.43 -49.21 -43.63
C ALA A 59 8.81 -49.89 -43.46
N ARG A 60 9.34 -49.92 -42.23
CA ARG A 60 10.62 -50.60 -41.91
C ARG A 60 10.51 -52.13 -42.06
N MET A 61 9.38 -52.71 -41.67
CA MET A 61 9.06 -54.12 -41.85
C MET A 61 9.01 -54.50 -43.34
N ALA A 62 8.35 -53.69 -44.17
CA ALA A 62 8.32 -53.90 -45.61
C ALA A 62 9.73 -53.89 -46.24
N SER A 63 10.59 -52.94 -45.82
CA SER A 63 11.98 -52.91 -46.29
C SER A 63 12.81 -54.09 -45.79
N ALA A 64 12.63 -54.51 -44.54
CA ALA A 64 13.38 -55.63 -43.96
C ALA A 64 13.02 -56.97 -44.62
N MET A 65 11.74 -57.18 -44.96
CA MET A 65 11.28 -58.39 -45.66
C MET A 65 11.80 -58.46 -47.10
N GLN A 66 11.82 -57.34 -47.81
CA GLN A 66 12.36 -57.28 -49.18
C GLN A 66 13.88 -57.53 -49.22
N SER A 67 14.63 -57.05 -48.22
CA SER A 67 16.08 -57.26 -48.12
C SER A 67 16.45 -58.65 -47.62
N GLY A 68 15.67 -59.25 -46.71
CA GLY A 68 15.94 -60.59 -46.17
C GLY A 68 15.86 -61.70 -47.22
N MET A 69 14.95 -61.58 -48.19
CA MET A 69 14.87 -62.49 -49.35
C MET A 69 16.12 -62.49 -50.25
N GLN A 70 16.84 -61.38 -50.34
CA GLN A 70 18.07 -61.29 -51.15
C GLN A 70 19.30 -61.82 -50.41
N ALA A 71 19.29 -61.80 -49.08
CA ALA A 71 20.43 -62.18 -48.23
C ALA A 71 20.33 -63.60 -47.62
N GLY A 72 19.18 -64.28 -47.73
CA GLY A 72 18.96 -65.61 -47.15
C GLY A 72 18.78 -65.64 -45.63
N GLU A 73 18.61 -64.47 -45.00
CA GLU A 73 18.35 -64.32 -43.56
C GLU A 73 16.84 -64.44 -43.24
N ASP A 74 16.48 -64.94 -42.06
CA ASP A 74 15.08 -65.01 -41.60
C ASP A 74 14.50 -63.59 -41.40
N PRO A 75 13.61 -63.11 -42.28
CA PRO A 75 13.09 -61.76 -42.21
C PRO A 75 12.20 -61.53 -40.98
N PHE A 76 11.60 -62.60 -40.43
CA PHE A 76 10.75 -62.50 -39.23
C PHE A 76 11.54 -62.29 -37.95
N ALA A 77 12.78 -62.79 -37.88
CA ALA A 77 13.66 -62.54 -36.74
C ALA A 77 13.96 -61.03 -36.59
N LYS A 78 14.26 -60.36 -37.70
CA LYS A 78 14.52 -58.91 -37.73
C LYS A 78 13.28 -58.08 -37.39
N VAL A 79 12.11 -58.50 -37.85
CA VAL A 79 10.83 -57.86 -37.54
C VAL A 79 10.48 -58.01 -36.05
N LYS A 80 10.69 -59.19 -35.47
CA LYS A 80 10.51 -59.42 -34.02
C LYS A 80 11.46 -58.54 -33.19
N GLY A 81 12.71 -58.39 -33.62
CA GLY A 81 13.67 -57.47 -33.01
C GLY A 81 13.19 -56.01 -33.05
N LEU A 82 12.77 -55.51 -34.22
CA LEU A 82 12.25 -54.14 -34.35
C LEU A 82 10.97 -53.88 -33.51
N ILE A 83 10.13 -54.90 -33.34
CA ILE A 83 8.95 -54.82 -32.47
C ILE A 83 9.37 -54.80 -31.00
N ALA A 84 10.33 -55.65 -30.61
CA ALA A 84 10.87 -55.68 -29.25
C ALA A 84 11.52 -54.34 -28.88
N ASP A 85 12.37 -53.78 -29.75
CA ASP A 85 13.00 -52.46 -29.54
C ASP A 85 11.96 -51.34 -29.42
N MET A 86 10.85 -51.44 -30.18
CA MET A 86 9.78 -50.46 -30.10
C MET A 86 8.97 -50.59 -28.82
N ILE A 87 8.76 -51.81 -28.32
CA ILE A 87 8.09 -52.07 -27.03
C ILE A 87 8.95 -51.55 -25.89
N GLU A 88 10.23 -51.91 -25.84
CA GLU A 88 11.16 -51.44 -24.81
C GLU A 88 11.22 -49.91 -24.78
N ARG A 89 11.32 -49.26 -25.94
CA ARG A 89 11.29 -47.79 -26.02
C ARG A 89 9.96 -47.19 -25.52
N LEU A 90 8.82 -47.82 -25.81
CA LEU A 90 7.51 -47.34 -25.35
C LEU A 90 7.32 -47.54 -23.84
N GLU A 91 7.86 -48.62 -23.27
CA GLU A 91 7.86 -48.85 -21.82
C GLU A 91 8.75 -47.82 -21.10
N ASP A 92 9.96 -47.57 -21.62
CA ASP A 92 10.87 -46.53 -21.11
C ASP A 92 10.26 -45.11 -21.21
N GLU A 93 9.65 -44.77 -22.35
CA GLU A 93 8.96 -43.49 -22.54
C GLU A 93 7.78 -43.35 -21.58
N ALA A 94 7.00 -44.41 -21.35
CA ALA A 94 5.88 -44.41 -20.41
C ALA A 94 6.33 -44.20 -18.96
N GLU A 95 7.44 -44.83 -18.54
CA GLU A 95 7.98 -44.63 -17.18
C GLU A 95 8.53 -43.22 -16.98
N ARG A 96 9.22 -42.67 -17.99
CA ARG A 96 9.70 -41.28 -17.96
C ARG A 96 8.56 -40.27 -17.95
N ASP A 97 7.52 -40.49 -18.74
CA ASP A 97 6.36 -39.61 -18.76
C ASP A 97 5.61 -39.68 -17.42
N ALA A 98 5.41 -40.87 -16.84
CA ALA A 98 4.78 -41.01 -15.54
C ALA A 98 5.55 -40.29 -14.43
N SER A 99 6.88 -40.44 -14.40
CA SER A 99 7.73 -39.75 -13.43
C SER A 99 7.81 -38.24 -13.65
N HIS A 100 7.83 -37.79 -14.91
CA HIS A 100 7.82 -36.37 -15.25
C HIS A 100 6.48 -35.70 -14.93
N THR A 101 5.35 -36.36 -15.22
CA THR A 101 4.01 -35.87 -14.83
C THR A 101 3.91 -35.74 -13.31
N ALA A 102 4.35 -36.74 -12.55
CA ALA A 102 4.35 -36.66 -11.09
C ALA A 102 5.23 -35.52 -10.55
N TYR A 103 6.39 -35.27 -11.18
CA TYR A 103 7.25 -34.14 -10.85
C TYR A 103 6.56 -32.79 -11.16
N CYS A 104 5.99 -32.64 -12.36
CA CYS A 104 5.27 -31.43 -12.77
C CYS A 104 4.10 -31.13 -11.83
N ASP A 105 3.27 -32.12 -11.51
CA ASP A 105 2.12 -31.95 -10.62
C ASP A 105 2.56 -31.49 -9.22
N LYS A 106 3.64 -32.09 -8.70
CA LYS A 106 4.19 -31.74 -7.38
C LYS A 106 4.77 -30.33 -7.36
N GLU A 107 5.60 -29.98 -8.33
CA GLU A 107 6.24 -28.66 -8.39
C GLU A 107 5.22 -27.55 -8.69
N LEU A 108 4.22 -27.81 -9.53
CA LEU A 108 3.12 -26.87 -9.76
C LEU A 108 2.29 -26.66 -8.50
N ALA A 109 1.96 -27.73 -7.76
CA ALA A 109 1.25 -27.61 -6.50
C ALA A 109 2.05 -26.77 -5.47
N TYR A 110 3.34 -27.08 -5.28
CA TYR A 110 4.21 -26.35 -4.36
C TYR A 110 4.39 -24.89 -4.77
N SER A 111 4.60 -24.63 -6.07
CA SER A 111 4.78 -23.27 -6.60
C SER A 111 3.50 -22.42 -6.45
N ASN A 112 2.33 -23.03 -6.70
CA ASN A 112 1.05 -22.34 -6.51
C ASN A 112 0.79 -22.02 -5.04
N GLU A 113 1.04 -22.95 -4.12
CA GLU A 113 0.93 -22.68 -2.67
C GLU A 113 1.85 -21.52 -2.25
N LYS A 114 3.11 -21.54 -2.69
CA LYS A 114 4.05 -20.45 -2.39
C LYS A 114 3.63 -19.12 -3.02
N LYS A 115 3.05 -19.14 -4.22
CA LYS A 115 2.51 -17.95 -4.88
C LYS A 115 1.34 -17.37 -4.09
N ASP A 116 0.45 -18.21 -3.59
CA ASP A 116 -0.72 -17.78 -2.81
C ASP A 116 -0.28 -17.21 -1.46
N ASP A 117 0.63 -17.88 -0.74
CA ASP A 117 1.24 -17.40 0.49
C ASP A 117 1.87 -16.01 0.31
N LYS A 118 2.69 -15.85 -0.74
CA LYS A 118 3.36 -14.58 -1.04
C LYS A 118 2.39 -13.50 -1.47
N THR A 119 1.35 -13.85 -2.21
CA THR A 119 0.30 -12.91 -2.61
C THR A 119 -0.49 -12.42 -1.40
N ALA A 120 -0.81 -13.31 -0.45
CA ALA A 120 -1.44 -12.95 0.82
C ALA A 120 -0.53 -12.06 1.68
N GLU A 121 0.77 -12.36 1.75
CA GLU A 121 1.76 -11.55 2.44
C GLU A 121 1.88 -10.14 1.83
N ILE A 122 1.93 -10.04 0.49
CA ILE A 122 1.92 -8.76 -0.24
C ILE A 122 0.66 -7.96 0.08
N SER A 123 -0.52 -8.58 0.03
CA SER A 123 -1.79 -7.92 0.34
C SER A 123 -1.79 -7.36 1.77
N LYS A 124 -1.34 -8.17 2.74
CA LYS A 124 -1.22 -7.76 4.15
C LYS A 124 -0.24 -6.60 4.33
N LEU A 125 0.91 -6.63 3.66
CA LEU A 125 1.89 -5.55 3.71
C LEU A 125 1.36 -4.27 3.04
N SER A 126 0.64 -4.39 1.92
CA SER A 126 0.01 -3.25 1.25
C SER A 126 -0.99 -2.54 2.16
N ILE A 127 -1.89 -3.29 2.82
CA ILE A 127 -2.86 -2.72 3.77
C ILE A 127 -2.14 -1.98 4.91
N LYS A 128 -1.05 -2.56 5.45
CA LYS A 128 -0.24 -1.91 6.48
C LYS A 128 0.43 -0.64 5.98
N ILE A 129 0.94 -0.63 4.75
CA ILE A 129 1.54 0.55 4.13
C ILE A 129 0.49 1.67 3.99
N ASP A 130 -0.72 1.33 3.55
CA ASP A 130 -1.80 2.31 3.40
C ASP A 130 -2.21 2.90 4.75
N GLN A 131 -2.36 2.04 5.78
CA GLN A 131 -2.64 2.47 7.15
C GLN A 131 -1.55 3.39 7.70
N MET A 132 -0.27 3.02 7.55
CA MET A 132 0.85 3.83 8.02
C MET A 132 0.95 5.16 7.25
N THR A 133 0.65 5.16 5.95
CA THR A 133 0.67 6.37 5.13
C THR A 133 -0.44 7.34 5.55
N SER A 134 -1.65 6.83 5.81
CA SER A 134 -2.76 7.63 6.35
C SER A 134 -2.44 8.18 7.74
N ARG A 135 -1.86 7.37 8.63
CA ARG A 135 -1.45 7.84 9.96
C ARG A 135 -0.35 8.90 9.88
N SER A 136 0.59 8.75 8.94
CA SER A 136 1.66 9.74 8.70
C SER A 136 1.11 11.08 8.24
N SER A 137 0.11 11.09 7.34
CA SER A 137 -0.53 12.34 6.91
C SER A 137 -1.33 13.01 8.03
N GLN A 138 -2.05 12.23 8.85
CA GLN A 138 -2.74 12.73 10.04
C GLN A 138 -1.78 13.37 11.02
N LEU A 139 -0.70 12.67 11.40
CA LEU A 139 0.31 13.20 12.33
C LEU A 139 0.97 14.48 11.81
N LYS A 140 1.23 14.59 10.50
CA LYS A 140 1.75 15.84 9.91
C LYS A 140 0.75 16.99 10.04
N ALA A 141 -0.54 16.74 9.83
CA ALA A 141 -1.58 17.74 10.00
C ALA A 141 -1.72 18.18 11.47
N GLU A 142 -1.69 17.23 12.41
CA GLU A 142 -1.72 17.49 13.85
C GLU A 142 -0.51 18.32 14.30
N VAL A 143 0.70 17.98 13.85
CA VAL A 143 1.91 18.76 14.17
C VAL A 143 1.78 20.20 13.67
N ALA A 144 1.32 20.42 12.44
CA ALA A 144 1.12 21.76 11.91
C ALA A 144 0.06 22.54 12.72
N ALA A 145 -1.04 21.90 13.11
CA ALA A 145 -2.07 22.51 13.93
C ALA A 145 -1.56 22.87 15.33
N LEU A 146 -0.82 21.97 15.99
CA LEU A 146 -0.22 22.20 17.30
C LEU A 146 0.84 23.31 17.28
N GLN A 147 1.66 23.37 16.23
CA GLN A 147 2.63 24.46 16.05
C GLN A 147 1.93 25.83 15.92
N LYS A 148 0.82 25.88 15.17
CA LYS A 148 0.01 27.09 15.05
C LYS A 148 -0.59 27.48 16.41
N ALA A 149 -1.20 26.53 17.12
CA ALA A 149 -1.78 26.77 18.43
C ALA A 149 -0.73 27.25 19.45
N LEU A 150 0.48 26.68 19.43
CA LEU A 150 1.59 27.14 20.27
C LEU A 150 2.01 28.58 19.96
N SER A 151 2.08 28.95 18.67
CA SER A 151 2.41 30.32 18.28
C SER A 151 1.33 31.31 18.71
N GLU A 152 0.05 30.95 18.58
CA GLU A 152 -1.07 31.78 19.02
C GLU A 152 -1.08 31.92 20.55
N LEU A 153 -0.86 30.83 21.28
CA LEU A 153 -0.77 30.84 22.74
C LEU A 153 0.41 31.70 23.24
N ALA A 154 1.58 31.58 22.60
CA ALA A 154 2.74 32.40 22.96
C ALA A 154 2.50 33.89 22.74
N LYS A 155 1.80 34.27 21.66
CA LYS A 155 1.41 35.66 21.40
C LYS A 155 0.41 36.15 22.45
N ALA A 156 -0.63 35.37 22.73
CA ALA A 156 -1.62 35.70 23.74
C ALA A 156 -0.97 35.87 25.12
N GLN A 157 -0.04 34.99 25.48
CA GLN A 157 0.69 35.10 26.74
C GLN A 157 1.57 36.35 26.79
N ALA A 158 2.28 36.67 25.70
CA ALA A 158 3.07 37.90 25.63
C ALA A 158 2.21 39.18 25.73
N GLU A 159 1.01 39.18 25.14
CA GLU A 159 0.06 40.28 25.26
C GLU A 159 -0.48 40.40 26.69
N MET A 160 -0.83 39.28 27.33
CA MET A 160 -1.26 39.26 28.73
C MET A 160 -0.16 39.72 29.69
N ASP A 161 1.08 39.27 29.49
CA ASP A 161 2.23 39.68 30.29
C ASP A 161 2.49 41.19 30.14
N LYS A 162 2.36 41.70 28.90
CA LYS A 162 2.50 43.14 28.62
C LYS A 162 1.40 43.94 29.33
N LEU A 163 0.14 43.53 29.21
CA LEU A 163 -0.98 44.19 29.89
C LEU A 163 -0.77 44.17 31.40
N ARG A 164 -0.35 43.04 31.97
CA ARG A 164 -0.08 42.95 33.41
C ARG A 164 1.04 43.87 33.86
N GLN A 165 2.08 44.05 33.04
CA GLN A 165 3.16 45.01 33.31
C GLN A 165 2.67 46.46 33.26
N GLU A 166 1.84 46.80 32.26
CA GLU A 166 1.24 48.13 32.11
C GLU A 166 0.32 48.44 33.31
N GLU A 167 -0.59 47.54 33.65
CA GLU A 167 -1.49 47.65 34.82
C GLU A 167 -0.71 47.81 36.13
N LYS A 168 0.36 47.03 36.32
CA LYS A 168 1.21 47.13 37.52
C LYS A 168 1.91 48.49 37.61
N ALA A 169 2.37 49.02 36.46
CA ALA A 169 3.00 50.33 36.40
C ALA A 169 2.00 51.46 36.68
N GLU A 170 0.77 51.35 36.14
CA GLU A 170 -0.32 52.28 36.44
C GLU A 170 -0.74 52.22 37.91
N TYR A 171 -0.88 51.02 38.48
CA TYR A 171 -1.13 50.83 39.90
C TYR A 171 -0.06 51.49 40.77
N ALA A 172 1.23 51.31 40.46
CA ALA A 172 2.31 51.91 41.23
C ALA A 172 2.25 53.44 41.22
N LYS A 173 1.91 54.05 40.07
CA LYS A 173 1.71 55.50 39.96
C LYS A 173 0.46 55.96 40.72
N GLY A 174 -0.69 55.31 40.47
CA GLY A 174 -1.95 55.64 41.12
C GLY A 174 -1.87 55.51 42.64
N LYS A 175 -1.16 54.50 43.15
CA LYS A 175 -0.89 54.34 44.59
C LYS A 175 -0.11 55.52 45.14
N ALA A 176 0.99 55.89 44.49
CA ALA A 176 1.81 57.02 44.93
C ALA A 176 1.00 58.33 44.92
N ASP A 177 0.22 58.58 43.87
CA ASP A 177 -0.60 59.78 43.73
C ASP A 177 -1.71 59.83 44.81
N MET A 178 -2.36 58.70 45.11
CA MET A 178 -3.34 58.62 46.19
C MET A 178 -2.71 58.81 47.57
N GLU A 179 -1.54 58.21 47.85
CA GLU A 179 -0.81 58.42 49.11
C GLU A 179 -0.42 59.88 49.30
N GLN A 180 0.08 60.53 48.25
CA GLN A 180 0.41 61.96 48.26
C GLN A 180 -0.83 62.83 48.45
N GLY A 181 -1.95 62.49 47.78
CA GLY A 181 -3.23 63.17 47.93
C GLY A 181 -3.75 63.12 49.37
N ILE A 182 -3.74 61.94 49.99
CA ILE A 182 -4.12 61.75 51.40
C ILE A 182 -3.24 62.60 52.32
N GLN A 183 -1.92 62.61 52.10
CA GLN A 183 -1.00 63.43 52.91
C GLN A 183 -1.28 64.93 52.73
N GLY A 184 -1.55 65.39 51.51
CA GLY A 184 -1.90 66.77 51.21
C GLY A 184 -3.19 67.21 51.89
N VAL A 185 -4.24 66.39 51.81
CA VAL A 185 -5.53 66.66 52.47
C VAL A 185 -5.36 66.70 54.00
N LYS A 186 -4.59 65.77 54.58
CA LYS A 186 -4.28 65.77 56.02
C LYS A 186 -3.56 67.05 56.47
N LEU A 187 -2.59 67.53 55.69
CA LEU A 187 -1.89 68.79 55.97
C LEU A 187 -2.84 69.99 55.88
N ALA A 188 -3.69 70.04 54.85
CA ALA A 188 -4.69 71.10 54.70
C ALA A 188 -5.69 71.10 55.86
N LEU A 189 -6.21 69.93 56.26
CA LEU A 189 -7.07 69.76 57.43
C LEU A 189 -6.40 70.25 58.70
N LYS A 190 -5.11 69.95 58.90
CA LYS A 190 -4.34 70.43 60.06
C LYS A 190 -4.26 71.95 60.10
N VAL A 191 -3.86 72.58 58.98
CA VAL A 191 -3.74 74.04 58.88
C VAL A 191 -5.10 74.73 59.08
N LEU A 192 -6.16 74.22 58.46
CA LEU A 192 -7.51 74.78 58.59
C LEU A 192 -8.03 74.64 60.03
N ARG A 193 -7.87 73.47 60.67
CA ARG A 193 -8.25 73.27 62.07
C ARG A 193 -7.48 74.21 63.01
N GLU A 194 -6.17 74.38 62.81
CA GLU A 194 -5.35 75.30 63.61
C GLU A 194 -5.74 76.78 63.40
N TYR A 195 -6.08 77.17 62.17
CA TYR A 195 -6.52 78.52 61.83
C TYR A 195 -7.87 78.87 62.46
N TYR A 196 -8.88 78.01 62.27
CA TYR A 196 -10.22 78.24 62.83
C TYR A 196 -10.28 78.05 64.36
N ALA A 197 -9.33 77.34 64.98
CA ALA A 197 -9.24 77.22 66.44
C ALA A 197 -8.62 78.44 67.15
N LYS A 198 -7.79 79.25 66.46
CA LYS A 198 -7.05 80.37 67.06
C LYS A 198 -7.79 81.72 67.05
N ASP A 199 -8.72 81.95 66.12
CA ASP A 199 -9.40 83.25 65.98
C ASP A 199 -10.92 83.17 66.25
N LYS A 200 -11.32 83.52 67.48
CA LYS A 200 -12.75 83.72 67.85
C LYS A 200 -13.36 85.00 67.24
N ALA A 201 -12.58 85.79 66.51
CA ALA A 201 -13.04 87.03 65.86
C ALA A 201 -13.89 86.79 64.60
N HIS A 202 -13.97 85.55 64.10
CA HIS A 202 -14.66 85.17 62.87
C HIS A 202 -15.96 84.37 63.09
N ALA A 203 -16.68 84.59 64.20
CA ALA A 203 -17.90 83.88 64.58
C ALA A 203 -19.00 83.83 63.47
N ALA A 204 -19.02 84.78 62.53
CA ALA A 204 -19.94 84.75 61.38
C ALA A 204 -19.54 83.77 60.25
N ALA A 205 -18.27 83.34 60.19
CA ALA A 205 -17.72 82.41 59.19
C ALA A 205 -17.47 81.00 59.72
N GLU A 206 -17.74 80.75 61.01
CA GLU A 206 -17.49 79.48 61.71
C GLU A 206 -18.29 78.32 61.09
N GLY A 207 -19.53 78.57 60.65
CA GLY A 207 -20.34 77.58 59.93
C GLY A 207 -19.81 77.21 58.54
N ALA A 208 -19.18 78.16 57.82
CA ALA A 208 -18.57 77.89 56.52
C ALA A 208 -17.24 77.12 56.66
N GLY A 209 -16.43 77.44 57.68
CA GLY A 209 -15.19 76.72 58.00
C GLY A 209 -15.46 75.26 58.41
N SER A 210 -16.48 75.03 59.23
CA SER A 210 -16.95 73.67 59.59
C SER A 210 -17.37 72.87 58.36
N GLY A 211 -18.05 73.49 57.39
CA GLY A 211 -18.46 72.82 56.15
C GLY A 211 -17.29 72.42 55.25
N ILE A 212 -16.28 73.29 55.11
CA ILE A 212 -15.08 73.00 54.31
C ILE A 212 -14.23 71.89 54.95
N ILE A 213 -14.08 71.92 56.28
CA ILE A 213 -13.37 70.85 57.02
C ILE A 213 -14.11 69.52 56.85
N GLY A 214 -15.44 69.49 57.03
CA GLY A 214 -16.22 68.27 56.83
C GLY A 214 -16.13 67.73 55.40
N LEU A 215 -16.11 68.62 54.40
CA LEU A 215 -15.95 68.21 52.99
C LEU A 215 -14.55 67.63 52.73
N LEU A 216 -13.50 68.19 53.33
CA LEU A 216 -12.15 67.65 53.24
C LEU A 216 -11.97 66.32 53.99
N GLU A 217 -12.68 66.11 55.11
CA GLU A 217 -12.71 64.82 55.83
C GLU A 217 -13.39 63.73 55.00
N VAL A 218 -14.49 64.05 54.31
CA VAL A 218 -15.14 63.14 53.36
C VAL A 218 -14.17 62.80 52.22
N VAL A 219 -13.51 63.80 51.65
CA VAL A 219 -12.51 63.60 50.59
C VAL A 219 -11.34 62.72 51.08
N GLU A 220 -10.83 62.91 52.31
CA GLU A 220 -9.80 62.04 52.89
C GLU A 220 -10.27 60.58 53.01
N SER A 221 -11.51 60.38 53.47
CA SER A 221 -12.12 59.06 53.57
C SER A 221 -12.25 58.39 52.19
N ASP A 222 -12.72 59.13 51.19
CA ASP A 222 -12.90 58.62 49.81
C ASP A 222 -11.55 58.22 49.19
N PHE A 223 -10.52 59.07 49.34
CA PHE A 223 -9.16 58.71 48.88
C PHE A 223 -8.60 57.49 49.61
N SER A 224 -8.87 57.36 50.91
CA SER A 224 -8.40 56.21 51.70
C SER A 224 -9.13 54.92 51.30
N GLN A 225 -10.44 54.98 51.06
CA GLN A 225 -11.21 53.84 50.56
C GLN A 225 -10.75 53.43 49.15
N GLY A 226 -10.59 54.39 48.24
CA GLY A 226 -10.09 54.09 46.89
C GLY A 226 -8.70 53.46 46.88
N LEU A 227 -7.81 53.87 47.77
CA LEU A 227 -6.49 53.23 47.93
C LEU A 227 -6.60 51.78 48.43
N ILE A 228 -7.53 51.49 49.35
CA ILE A 228 -7.79 50.13 49.83
C ILE A 228 -8.33 49.26 48.69
N GLU A 229 -9.32 49.74 47.94
CA GLU A 229 -9.90 49.02 46.81
C GLU A 229 -8.85 48.72 45.74
N MET A 230 -8.07 49.72 45.36
CA MET A 230 -7.00 49.57 44.38
C MET A 230 -5.90 48.61 44.84
N THR A 231 -5.57 48.59 46.14
CA THR A 231 -4.62 47.61 46.69
C THR A 231 -5.21 46.20 46.70
N ALA A 232 -6.51 46.09 46.99
CA ALA A 232 -7.22 44.81 46.98
C ALA A 232 -7.31 44.22 45.56
N THR A 233 -7.55 45.04 44.53
CA THR A 233 -7.57 44.59 43.13
C THR A 233 -6.19 44.12 42.67
N GLU A 234 -5.11 44.83 43.00
CA GLU A 234 -3.75 44.38 42.68
C GLU A 234 -3.38 43.07 43.39
N ASN A 235 -3.74 42.92 44.67
CA ASN A 235 -3.49 41.67 45.41
C ASN A 235 -4.30 40.49 44.85
N ALA A 236 -5.49 40.72 44.31
CA ALA A 236 -6.29 39.69 43.64
C ALA A 236 -5.75 39.34 42.24
N ALA A 237 -4.96 40.23 41.64
CA ALA A 237 -4.34 40.07 40.32
C ALA A 237 -2.88 39.53 40.38
N GLN A 238 -2.36 39.22 41.57
CA GLN A 238 -1.06 38.56 41.81
C GLN A 238 -1.24 37.05 41.98
#